data_AF-A0AAW5DJA2-F1
#
_entry.id   AF-A0AAW5DJA2-F1
#
_cell.length_a   1.000
_cell.length_b   1.000
_cell.length_c   1.000
_cell.angle_alpha   90.00
_cell.angle_beta   90.00
_cell.angle_gamma   90.00
#
_symmetry.space_group_name_H-M   'P 1'
#
loop_
_entity.id
_entity.type
_entity.pdbx_description
1 polymer ?
#
loop_
_entity_poly.entity_id
_entity_poly.type
_entity_poly.pdbx_seq_one_letter_code
_entity_poly.pdbx_strand_id
1 'polypeptide(L)'
;MTNNDIVQKLWNLCDVLRDDGINYSDYVTELVLLLFIKMVHENTEAGVLKRHPLPEGCRWTDINEKSGINLLNDYKRILLSLSTGKDSDGNIVHEDPLISAIYADAQTRLREPRHLEQMIKTLDQIDWFSAQKDGLGDLYEGLLEKNASETKSGAGQYFTPRALINSMVRCIKPQIGEVIQDPAAGTAGFLVTADQYMRAQTDDYLELSAKDAEFQKNKAFVGVELVPNTRRLALMNCLLHGMEGDEEGVVHLGNALGDAGKDLKQADIILANPPFGTSKGGEASNTRDDLTYKTTNKQLAFLQHIYRNLKPGGRAAVVLPDNVLFEAGVGTEVRRDLMNKCNLHTILRLPTGIFYAQGVKTNVLFFTKGSAKSKLQEEKCTDNVWVYDLRTNMPSFGKRTPFGNADIGFTPDEFGKDPHLGAFEKVYGELSDGTGKRTEGDYSFDAQEIEVDKEVVEENQGIDDRLAHSRWRSFSREWIRETKGDSLDISWLKDKNSVDAADLPEPDLLAREAKGELHAALKELDNLLAALEGLN
;
A
#
# COMPACT_ATOMS: atom_id res chain seq x y z
N MET A 1 -9.59 -25.67 5.84
CA MET A 1 -10.38 -24.43 5.67
C MET A 1 -9.40 -23.42 5.13
N THR A 2 -9.69 -22.76 4.01
CA THR A 2 -8.73 -21.80 3.42
C THR A 2 -8.67 -20.53 4.27
N ASN A 3 -7.58 -19.75 4.18
CA ASN A 3 -7.50 -18.43 4.84
C ASN A 3 -8.73 -17.56 4.53
N ASN A 4 -9.25 -17.63 3.30
CA ASN A 4 -10.44 -16.88 2.88
C ASN A 4 -11.71 -17.31 3.63
N ASP A 5 -11.89 -18.61 3.86
CA ASP A 5 -13.02 -19.13 4.65
C ASP A 5 -12.95 -18.66 6.11
N ILE A 6 -11.75 -18.64 6.69
CA ILE A 6 -11.56 -18.17 8.08
C ILE A 6 -11.79 -16.66 8.17
N VAL A 7 -11.25 -15.88 7.23
CA VAL A 7 -11.52 -14.43 7.14
C VAL A 7 -13.01 -14.18 6.99
N GLN A 8 -13.73 -14.97 6.19
CA GLN A 8 -15.19 -14.85 6.06
C GLN A 8 -15.90 -15.21 7.37
N LYS A 9 -15.46 -16.25 8.09
CA LYS A 9 -16.03 -16.64 9.39
C LYS A 9 -15.83 -15.55 10.44
N LEU A 10 -14.61 -15.02 10.56
CA LEU A 10 -14.27 -13.89 11.44
C LEU A 10 -15.07 -12.64 11.09
N TRP A 11 -15.32 -12.44 9.79
CA TRP A 11 -16.09 -11.31 9.31
C TRP A 11 -17.58 -11.41 9.57
N ASN A 12 -18.17 -12.60 9.39
CA ASN A 12 -19.59 -12.82 9.69
C ASN A 12 -19.89 -12.55 11.17
N LEU A 13 -18.90 -12.74 12.05
CA LEU A 13 -19.01 -12.35 13.46
C LEU A 13 -19.11 -10.82 13.63
N CYS A 14 -18.43 -10.03 12.79
CA CYS A 14 -18.60 -8.57 12.77
C CYS A 14 -20.07 -8.19 12.55
N ASP A 15 -20.73 -8.88 11.61
CA ASP A 15 -22.10 -8.57 11.21
C ASP A 15 -23.11 -8.84 12.34
N VAL A 16 -22.95 -9.94 13.08
CA VAL A 16 -23.82 -10.27 14.23
C VAL A 16 -23.70 -9.22 15.34
N LEU A 17 -22.50 -8.71 15.59
CA LEU A 17 -22.26 -7.72 16.64
C LEU A 17 -22.65 -6.30 16.24
N ARG A 18 -22.68 -6.01 14.93
CA ARG A 18 -23.26 -4.79 14.40
C ARG A 18 -24.76 -4.69 14.70
N ASP A 19 -25.48 -5.81 14.60
CA ASP A 19 -26.92 -5.84 14.87
C ASP A 19 -27.25 -5.53 16.35
N ASP A 20 -26.26 -5.66 17.23
CA ASP A 20 -26.32 -5.29 18.65
C ASP A 20 -25.83 -3.85 18.95
N GLY A 21 -25.62 -3.03 17.90
CA GLY A 21 -25.32 -1.59 18.04
C GLY A 21 -23.85 -1.24 18.25
N ILE A 22 -22.92 -2.20 18.08
CA ILE A 22 -21.47 -1.92 18.10
C ILE A 22 -21.05 -1.32 16.76
N ASN A 23 -20.26 -0.24 16.81
CA ASN A 23 -19.74 0.36 15.58
C ASN A 23 -18.72 -0.57 14.92
N TYR A 24 -18.77 -0.62 13.60
CA TYR A 24 -17.95 -1.51 12.80
C TYR A 24 -16.44 -1.33 13.03
N SER A 25 -15.97 -0.09 13.17
CA SER A 25 -14.56 0.22 13.46
C SER A 25 -14.09 -0.27 14.83
N ASP A 26 -14.98 -0.22 15.82
CA ASP A 26 -14.68 -0.67 17.18
C ASP A 26 -14.52 -2.19 17.17
N TYR A 27 -15.42 -2.90 16.51
CA TYR A 27 -15.35 -4.35 16.39
C TYR A 27 -14.06 -4.84 15.73
N VAL A 28 -13.65 -4.25 14.59
CA VAL A 28 -12.41 -4.70 13.92
C VAL A 28 -11.19 -4.46 14.80
N THR A 29 -11.19 -3.36 15.56
CA THR A 29 -10.14 -3.10 16.56
C THR A 29 -10.11 -4.19 17.63
N GLU A 30 -11.27 -4.59 18.18
CA GLU A 30 -11.34 -5.70 19.15
C GLU A 30 -10.87 -7.01 18.56
N LEU A 31 -11.33 -7.33 17.34
CA LEU A 31 -10.98 -8.56 16.66
C LEU A 31 -9.47 -8.63 16.44
N VAL A 32 -8.84 -7.56 15.97
CA VAL A 32 -7.39 -7.50 15.76
C VAL A 32 -6.62 -7.69 17.08
N LEU A 33 -7.03 -7.03 18.16
CA LEU A 33 -6.36 -7.14 19.47
C LEU A 33 -6.42 -8.58 20.02
N LEU A 34 -7.59 -9.21 19.96
CA LEU A 34 -7.79 -10.60 20.41
C LEU A 34 -7.12 -11.61 19.46
N LEU A 35 -7.23 -11.39 18.16
CA LEU A 35 -6.65 -12.24 17.13
C LEU A 35 -5.14 -12.27 17.27
N PHE A 36 -4.49 -11.14 17.59
CA PHE A 36 -3.06 -11.12 17.85
C PHE A 36 -2.68 -11.96 19.07
N ILE A 37 -3.41 -11.85 20.20
CA ILE A 37 -3.18 -12.70 21.38
C ILE A 37 -3.32 -14.17 21.02
N LYS A 38 -4.35 -14.50 20.22
CA LYS A 38 -4.61 -15.86 19.75
C LYS A 38 -3.50 -16.37 18.84
N MET A 39 -3.10 -15.61 17.83
CA MET A 39 -2.08 -16.01 16.86
C MET A 39 -0.71 -16.16 17.50
N VAL A 40 -0.36 -15.29 18.46
CA VAL A 40 0.84 -15.44 19.28
C VAL A 40 0.84 -16.78 20.01
N HIS A 41 -0.29 -17.15 20.62
CA HIS A 41 -0.43 -18.42 21.32
C HIS A 41 -0.23 -19.60 20.35
N GLU A 42 -0.94 -19.61 19.22
CA GLU A 42 -0.83 -20.67 18.20
C GLU A 42 0.59 -20.81 17.64
N ASN A 43 1.24 -19.70 17.29
CA ASN A 43 2.63 -19.71 16.81
C ASN A 43 3.62 -20.19 17.87
N THR A 44 3.34 -19.97 19.16
CA THR A 44 4.19 -20.48 20.25
C THR A 44 4.00 -21.98 20.43
N GLU A 45 2.75 -22.47 20.46
CA GLU A 45 2.44 -23.89 20.61
C GLU A 45 3.00 -24.73 19.46
N ALA A 46 3.01 -24.17 18.25
CA ALA A 46 3.56 -24.83 17.10
C ALA A 46 5.09 -24.71 16.96
N GLY A 47 5.76 -24.02 17.88
CA GLY A 47 7.22 -23.86 17.90
C GLY A 47 7.80 -22.88 16.88
N VAL A 48 6.95 -22.09 16.20
CA VAL A 48 7.39 -20.99 15.31
C VAL A 48 8.02 -19.87 16.12
N LEU A 49 7.37 -19.47 17.22
CA LEU A 49 7.93 -18.56 18.19
C LEU A 49 8.69 -19.34 19.26
N LYS A 50 9.99 -19.08 19.40
CA LYS A 50 10.86 -19.76 20.40
C LYS A 50 10.45 -19.49 21.84
N ARG A 51 9.74 -18.39 22.09
CA ARG A 51 9.23 -17.98 23.41
C ARG A 51 7.87 -17.32 23.23
N HIS A 52 7.02 -17.41 24.24
CA HIS A 52 5.78 -16.66 24.27
C HIS A 52 6.10 -15.16 24.46
N PRO A 53 5.82 -14.27 23.49
CA PRO A 53 6.14 -12.84 23.61
C PRO A 53 5.22 -12.12 24.60
N LEU A 54 4.00 -12.62 24.86
CA LEU A 54 3.14 -12.05 25.90
C LEU A 54 3.44 -12.63 27.30
N PRO A 55 3.45 -11.80 28.35
CA PRO A 55 3.70 -12.23 29.72
C PRO A 55 2.60 -13.15 30.25
N GLU A 56 2.91 -13.93 31.29
CA GLU A 56 1.92 -14.72 32.03
C GLU A 56 0.82 -13.84 32.61
N GLY A 57 -0.43 -14.32 32.61
CA GLY A 57 -1.60 -13.53 33.01
C GLY A 57 -2.17 -12.64 31.91
N CYS A 58 -1.49 -12.55 30.76
CA CYS A 58 -1.89 -11.80 29.56
C CYS A 58 -1.92 -12.65 28.28
N ARG A 59 -2.02 -13.98 28.40
CA ARG A 59 -2.03 -14.94 27.28
C ARG A 59 -3.45 -15.37 26.93
N TRP A 60 -3.60 -16.05 25.80
CA TRP A 60 -4.89 -16.58 25.36
C TRP A 60 -5.53 -17.50 26.41
N THR A 61 -4.72 -18.36 27.01
CA THR A 61 -5.12 -19.29 28.09
C THR A 61 -5.63 -18.60 29.35
N ASP A 62 -5.33 -17.31 29.52
CA ASP A 62 -5.78 -16.54 30.69
C ASP A 62 -7.21 -15.99 30.54
N ILE A 63 -7.80 -16.10 29.34
CA ILE A 63 -9.16 -15.58 29.03
C ILE A 63 -10.09 -16.59 28.36
N ASN A 64 -9.56 -17.59 27.65
CA ASN A 64 -10.35 -18.42 26.75
C ASN A 64 -11.42 -19.29 27.46
N GLU A 65 -11.16 -19.72 28.70
CA GLU A 65 -12.11 -20.51 29.49
C GLU A 65 -13.02 -19.66 30.40
N LYS A 66 -12.85 -18.33 30.39
CA LYS A 66 -13.61 -17.42 31.25
C LYS A 66 -14.93 -17.00 30.61
N SER A 67 -15.87 -16.56 31.44
CA SER A 67 -17.19 -16.10 31.00
C SER A 67 -17.71 -14.92 31.82
N GLY A 68 -18.75 -14.27 31.29
CA GLY A 68 -19.44 -13.20 31.99
C GLY A 68 -18.52 -12.03 32.39
N ILE A 69 -18.88 -11.36 33.49
CA ILE A 69 -18.18 -10.13 33.91
C ILE A 69 -16.70 -10.35 34.23
N ASN A 70 -16.32 -11.55 34.70
CA ASN A 70 -14.93 -11.89 34.99
C ASN A 70 -14.08 -11.85 33.73
N LEU A 71 -14.58 -12.44 32.64
CA LEU A 71 -13.91 -12.38 31.33
C LEU A 71 -13.70 -10.93 30.87
N LEU A 72 -14.72 -10.09 30.94
CA LEU A 72 -14.63 -8.69 30.51
C LEU A 72 -13.64 -7.88 31.38
N ASN A 73 -13.64 -8.12 32.69
CA ASN A 73 -12.71 -7.45 33.60
C ASN A 73 -11.27 -7.91 33.38
N ASP A 74 -11.05 -9.20 33.17
CA ASP A 74 -9.73 -9.74 32.87
C ASP A 74 -9.21 -9.23 31.54
N TYR A 75 -10.04 -9.19 30.50
CA TYR A 75 -9.62 -8.62 29.21
C TYR A 75 -9.21 -7.14 29.35
N LYS A 76 -9.98 -6.33 30.09
CA LYS A 76 -9.59 -4.94 30.41
C LYS A 76 -8.25 -4.86 31.15
N ARG A 77 -8.04 -5.73 32.15
CA ARG A 77 -6.77 -5.82 32.89
C ARG A 77 -5.61 -6.19 31.98
N ILE A 78 -5.81 -7.16 31.08
CA ILE A 78 -4.80 -7.62 30.13
C ILE A 78 -4.41 -6.49 29.19
N LEU A 79 -5.38 -5.80 28.58
CA LEU A 79 -5.09 -4.65 27.71
C LEU A 79 -4.29 -3.57 28.45
N LEU A 80 -4.67 -3.25 29.69
CA LEU A 80 -3.93 -2.30 30.53
C LEU A 80 -2.49 -2.78 30.82
N SER A 81 -2.34 -4.06 31.15
CA SER A 81 -1.03 -4.65 31.50
C SER A 81 -0.09 -4.67 30.32
N LEU A 82 -0.58 -5.08 29.14
CA LEU A 82 0.17 -5.06 27.88
C LEU A 82 0.51 -3.64 27.45
N SER A 83 -0.37 -2.67 27.68
CA SER A 83 -0.16 -1.27 27.34
C SER A 83 0.92 -0.62 28.20
N THR A 84 0.86 -0.83 29.51
CA THR A 84 1.66 -0.08 30.49
C THR A 84 2.89 -0.84 31.00
N GLY A 85 2.98 -2.13 30.70
CA GLY A 85 3.97 -3.02 31.31
C GLY A 85 3.68 -3.34 32.78
N LYS A 86 2.54 -2.92 33.33
CA LYS A 86 2.25 -3.00 34.77
C LYS A 86 0.85 -3.52 35.07
N ASP A 87 0.71 -4.22 36.18
CA ASP A 87 -0.59 -4.65 36.69
C ASP A 87 -1.36 -3.50 37.39
N SER A 88 -2.55 -3.79 37.91
CA SER A 88 -3.38 -2.83 38.63
C SER A 88 -2.76 -2.29 39.93
N ASP A 89 -1.81 -3.03 40.52
CA ASP A 89 -1.11 -2.68 41.75
C ASP A 89 0.19 -1.91 41.47
N GLY A 90 0.55 -1.74 40.19
CA GLY A 90 1.73 -1.02 39.73
C GLY A 90 2.99 -1.88 39.66
N ASN A 91 2.89 -3.20 39.84
CA ASN A 91 4.01 -4.11 39.69
C ASN A 91 4.35 -4.30 38.21
N ILE A 92 5.64 -4.46 37.91
CA ILE A 92 6.10 -4.70 36.54
C ILE A 92 5.70 -6.12 36.11
N VAL A 93 4.97 -6.21 35.00
CA VAL A 93 4.53 -7.44 34.32
C VAL A 93 5.44 -7.74 33.12
N HIS A 94 5.83 -6.71 32.36
CA HIS A 94 6.83 -6.79 31.30
C HIS A 94 7.50 -5.44 31.03
N GLU A 95 8.65 -5.46 30.37
CA GLU A 95 9.39 -4.27 29.93
C GLU A 95 9.58 -4.24 28.41
N ASP A 96 8.86 -5.10 27.67
CA ASP A 96 8.95 -5.19 26.22
C ASP A 96 8.33 -3.94 25.54
N PRO A 97 9.14 -3.07 24.89
CA PRO A 97 8.67 -1.83 24.29
C PRO A 97 7.78 -2.07 23.07
N LEU A 98 7.96 -3.20 22.36
CA LEU A 98 7.15 -3.54 21.20
C LEU A 98 5.73 -3.92 21.63
N ILE A 99 5.60 -4.72 22.69
CA ILE A 99 4.29 -5.05 23.26
C ILE A 99 3.59 -3.79 23.77
N SER A 100 4.31 -2.92 24.48
CA SER A 100 3.76 -1.62 24.91
C SER A 100 3.34 -0.74 23.73
N ALA A 101 4.11 -0.71 22.64
CA ALA A 101 3.76 0.03 21.43
C ALA A 101 2.51 -0.53 20.73
N ILE A 102 2.39 -1.86 20.64
CA ILE A 102 1.23 -2.53 20.06
C ILE A 102 -0.02 -2.23 20.89
N TYR A 103 0.06 -2.31 22.21
CA TYR A 103 -1.10 -2.12 23.09
C TYR A 103 -1.24 -0.69 23.63
N ALA A 104 -0.46 0.28 23.14
CA ALA A 104 -0.51 1.67 23.58
C ALA A 104 -1.95 2.22 23.52
N ASP A 105 -2.48 2.68 24.66
CA ASP A 105 -3.86 3.16 24.82
C ASP A 105 -4.96 2.17 24.35
N ALA A 106 -4.67 0.87 24.32
CA ALA A 106 -5.65 -0.15 23.96
C ALA A 106 -6.75 -0.21 25.03
N GLN A 107 -8.00 -0.02 24.61
CA GLN A 107 -9.18 -0.12 25.47
C GLN A 107 -10.27 -0.85 24.73
N THR A 108 -10.93 -1.78 25.41
CA THR A 108 -12.09 -2.44 24.82
C THR A 108 -13.30 -1.51 24.79
N ARG A 109 -14.00 -1.49 23.66
CA ARG A 109 -15.28 -0.82 23.45
C ARG A 109 -16.47 -1.74 23.77
N LEU A 110 -16.23 -3.03 23.97
CA LEU A 110 -17.26 -4.01 24.33
C LEU A 110 -17.79 -3.71 25.73
N ARG A 111 -19.12 -3.54 25.82
CA ARG A 111 -19.82 -3.28 27.09
C ARG A 111 -20.47 -4.53 27.66
N GLU A 112 -20.97 -5.41 26.80
CA GLU A 112 -21.67 -6.62 27.21
C GLU A 112 -20.72 -7.83 27.18
N PRO A 113 -20.54 -8.55 28.30
CA PRO A 113 -19.64 -9.70 28.33
C PRO A 113 -19.95 -10.81 27.33
N ARG A 114 -21.24 -10.98 26.97
CA ARG A 114 -21.67 -11.99 26.00
C ARG A 114 -21.01 -11.81 24.63
N HIS A 115 -20.74 -10.58 24.21
CA HIS A 115 -20.11 -10.27 22.92
C HIS A 115 -18.65 -10.72 22.90
N LEU A 116 -17.92 -10.38 23.95
CA LEU A 116 -16.53 -10.81 24.12
C LEU A 116 -16.44 -12.34 24.21
N GLU A 117 -17.33 -12.97 24.95
CA GLU A 117 -17.39 -14.44 25.07
C GLU A 117 -17.68 -15.10 23.71
N GLN A 118 -18.57 -14.52 22.90
CA GLN A 118 -18.84 -15.00 21.55
C GLN A 118 -17.62 -14.86 20.63
N MET A 119 -16.86 -13.77 20.73
CA MET A 119 -15.60 -13.59 19.98
C MET A 119 -14.57 -14.64 20.35
N ILE A 120 -14.34 -14.86 21.64
CA ILE A 120 -13.39 -15.85 22.13
C ILE A 120 -13.78 -17.26 21.67
N LYS A 121 -15.04 -17.66 21.86
CA LYS A 121 -15.52 -18.97 21.40
C LYS A 121 -15.39 -19.15 19.90
N THR A 122 -15.65 -18.10 19.12
CA THR A 122 -15.51 -18.17 17.66
C THR A 122 -14.06 -18.35 17.25
N LEU A 123 -13.14 -17.63 17.90
CA LEU A 123 -11.70 -17.78 17.68
C LEU A 123 -11.20 -19.18 18.07
N ASP A 124 -11.67 -19.76 19.17
CA ASP A 124 -11.28 -21.13 19.56
C ASP A 124 -11.86 -22.23 18.65
N GLN A 125 -12.96 -21.96 17.94
CA GLN A 125 -13.56 -22.87 16.98
C GLN A 125 -12.88 -22.83 15.60
N ILE A 126 -11.85 -22.02 15.40
CA ILE A 126 -11.07 -22.00 14.17
C ILE A 126 -10.04 -23.12 14.22
N ASP A 127 -9.88 -23.83 13.10
CA ASP A 127 -8.82 -24.82 12.93
C ASP A 127 -7.50 -24.09 12.63
N TRP A 128 -6.81 -23.68 13.69
CA TRP A 128 -5.55 -22.93 13.61
C TRP A 128 -4.40 -23.78 13.08
N PHE A 129 -4.44 -25.11 13.23
CA PHE A 129 -3.43 -26.00 12.67
C PHE A 129 -3.43 -25.92 11.14
N SER A 130 -4.61 -25.97 10.52
CA SER A 130 -4.74 -25.75 9.07
C SER A 130 -4.35 -24.32 8.69
N ALA A 131 -4.81 -23.31 9.45
CA ALA A 131 -4.51 -21.90 9.17
C ALA A 131 -3.01 -21.59 9.23
N GLN A 132 -2.27 -22.27 10.11
CA GLN A 132 -0.84 -22.09 10.26
C GLN A 132 -0.07 -22.63 9.05
N LYS A 133 -0.51 -23.76 8.49
CA LYS A 133 0.06 -24.30 7.25
C LYS A 133 -0.10 -23.32 6.08
N ASP A 134 -1.21 -22.58 6.09
CA ASP A 134 -1.55 -21.56 5.09
C ASP A 134 -0.99 -20.16 5.46
N GLY A 135 -0.27 -20.00 6.58
CA GLY A 135 0.31 -18.75 7.05
C GLY A 135 -0.64 -17.86 7.88
N LEU A 136 -0.43 -17.79 9.21
CA LEU A 136 -1.23 -16.92 10.08
C LEU A 136 -1.09 -15.42 9.77
N GLY A 137 0.08 -15.00 9.31
CA GLY A 137 0.32 -13.64 8.84
C GLY A 137 -0.55 -13.29 7.63
N ASP A 138 -0.68 -14.20 6.67
CA ASP A 138 -1.51 -14.01 5.47
C ASP A 138 -3.00 -13.92 5.82
N LEU A 139 -3.45 -14.70 6.82
CA LEU A 139 -4.80 -14.59 7.36
C LEU A 139 -5.08 -13.21 7.99
N TYR A 140 -4.10 -12.67 8.72
CA TYR A 140 -4.18 -11.34 9.29
C TYR A 140 -4.24 -10.26 8.20
N GLU A 141 -3.40 -10.38 7.17
CA GLU A 141 -3.40 -9.49 6.00
C GLU A 141 -4.75 -9.52 5.26
N GLY A 142 -5.34 -10.69 5.07
CA GLY A 142 -6.67 -10.83 4.47
C GLY A 142 -7.78 -10.11 5.26
N LEU A 143 -7.68 -10.10 6.58
CA LEU A 143 -8.60 -9.33 7.44
C LEU A 143 -8.39 -7.82 7.28
N LEU A 144 -7.13 -7.37 7.23
CA LEU A 144 -6.79 -5.96 7.01
C LEU A 144 -7.26 -5.47 5.63
N GLU A 145 -7.09 -6.28 4.59
CA GLU A 145 -7.59 -5.99 3.24
C GLU A 145 -9.12 -5.83 3.24
N LYS A 146 -9.82 -6.75 3.90
CA LYS A 146 -11.28 -6.68 4.00
C LYS A 146 -11.74 -5.40 4.70
N ASN A 147 -11.07 -5.02 5.79
CA ASN A 147 -11.34 -3.77 6.50
C ASN A 147 -11.07 -2.51 5.64
N ALA A 148 -9.98 -2.52 4.88
CA ALA A 148 -9.62 -1.42 3.98
C ALA A 148 -10.61 -1.27 2.80
N SER A 149 -11.13 -2.38 2.29
CA SER A 149 -12.10 -2.41 1.19
C SER A 149 -13.50 -1.92 1.57
N GLU A 150 -13.78 -1.75 2.86
CA GLU A 150 -15.04 -1.23 3.35
C GLU A 150 -15.06 0.30 3.28
N THR A 151 -15.63 0.82 2.20
CA THR A 151 -15.65 2.24 1.79
C THR A 151 -16.15 3.25 2.82
N LYS A 152 -16.79 2.80 3.92
CA LYS A 152 -17.30 3.67 4.98
C LYS A 152 -16.29 3.95 6.11
N SER A 153 -15.20 3.18 6.22
CA SER A 153 -14.26 3.28 7.34
C SER A 153 -13.14 4.32 7.14
N GLY A 154 -12.87 4.72 5.88
CA GLY A 154 -11.72 5.56 5.54
C GLY A 154 -10.36 4.84 5.66
N ALA A 155 -10.33 3.57 6.09
CA ALA A 155 -9.11 2.78 6.28
C ALA A 155 -8.37 2.49 4.97
N GLY A 156 -9.08 2.52 3.84
CA GLY A 156 -8.51 2.29 2.52
C GLY A 156 -7.37 3.24 2.12
N GLN A 157 -7.25 4.41 2.77
CA GLN A 157 -6.13 5.34 2.53
C GLN A 157 -4.76 4.82 2.94
N TYR A 158 -4.73 3.77 3.75
CA TYR A 158 -3.51 3.13 4.25
C TYR A 158 -3.24 1.79 3.56
N PHE A 159 -3.97 1.47 2.48
CA PHE A 159 -3.91 0.17 1.82
C PHE A 159 -3.58 0.30 0.33
N THR A 160 -2.72 -0.59 -0.14
CA THR A 160 -2.33 -0.74 -1.53
C THR A 160 -2.82 -2.12 -2.01
N PRO A 161 -3.40 -2.24 -3.22
CA PRO A 161 -3.85 -3.54 -3.74
C PRO A 161 -2.72 -4.59 -3.70
N ARG A 162 -3.01 -5.77 -3.16
CA ARG A 162 -1.98 -6.80 -2.91
C ARG A 162 -1.28 -7.25 -4.18
N ALA A 163 -2.03 -7.46 -5.26
CA ALA A 163 -1.45 -7.77 -6.57
C ALA A 163 -0.42 -6.73 -7.03
N LEU A 164 -0.67 -5.43 -6.75
CA LEU A 164 0.27 -4.36 -7.08
C LEU A 164 1.53 -4.40 -6.21
N ILE A 165 1.39 -4.60 -4.89
CA ILE A 165 2.52 -4.76 -3.98
C ILE A 165 3.40 -5.93 -4.46
N ASN A 166 2.80 -7.09 -4.71
CA ASN A 166 3.50 -8.30 -5.16
C ASN A 166 4.25 -8.05 -6.47
N SER A 167 3.61 -7.40 -7.44
CA SER A 167 4.25 -7.06 -8.72
C SER A 167 5.41 -6.08 -8.56
N MET A 168 5.26 -5.04 -7.74
CA MET A 168 6.35 -4.10 -7.44
C MET A 168 7.55 -4.80 -6.78
N VAL A 169 7.31 -5.70 -5.82
CA VAL A 169 8.37 -6.50 -5.18
C VAL A 169 9.01 -7.46 -6.18
N ARG A 170 8.24 -8.13 -7.04
CA ARG A 170 8.76 -8.98 -8.13
C ARG A 170 9.65 -8.19 -9.10
N CYS A 171 9.30 -6.95 -9.43
CA CYS A 171 10.13 -6.09 -10.27
C CYS A 171 11.39 -5.59 -9.56
N ILE A 172 11.31 -5.29 -8.26
CA ILE A 172 12.42 -4.76 -7.46
C ILE A 172 13.39 -5.85 -7.00
N LYS A 173 12.94 -7.10 -6.83
CA LYS A 173 13.75 -8.28 -6.49
C LYS A 173 14.68 -8.02 -5.29
N PRO A 174 14.16 -7.75 -4.08
CA PRO A 174 15.00 -7.52 -2.90
C PRO A 174 15.89 -8.72 -2.58
N GLN A 175 17.08 -8.46 -2.05
CA GLN A 175 18.10 -9.45 -1.71
C GLN A 175 18.47 -9.40 -0.22
N ILE A 176 18.95 -10.52 0.32
CA ILE A 176 19.44 -10.61 1.70
C ILE A 176 20.55 -9.60 1.93
N GLY A 177 20.52 -8.91 3.07
CA GLY A 177 21.52 -7.91 3.43
C GLY A 177 21.22 -6.49 2.93
N GLU A 178 20.18 -6.31 2.10
CA GLU A 178 19.70 -4.99 1.69
C GLU A 178 18.79 -4.37 2.77
N VAL A 179 18.92 -3.06 2.98
CA VAL A 179 17.99 -2.28 3.80
C VAL A 179 16.84 -1.79 2.92
N ILE A 180 15.62 -2.13 3.32
CA ILE A 180 14.36 -1.82 2.65
C ILE A 180 13.56 -0.86 3.53
N GLN A 181 13.18 0.27 2.95
CA GLN A 181 12.44 1.29 3.67
C GLN A 181 11.07 1.55 3.05
N ASP A 182 10.07 1.82 3.89
CA ASP A 182 8.77 2.40 3.50
C ASP A 182 8.45 3.64 4.35
N PRO A 183 8.64 4.88 3.84
CA PRO A 183 8.36 6.10 4.58
C PRO A 183 6.86 6.39 4.78
N ALA A 184 5.97 5.58 4.20
CA ALA A 184 4.52 5.68 4.36
C ALA A 184 3.95 4.27 4.59
N ALA A 185 4.45 3.61 5.63
CA ALA A 185 4.33 2.16 5.80
C ALA A 185 2.88 1.65 5.84
N GLY A 186 1.93 2.45 6.32
CA GLY A 186 0.55 1.98 6.48
C GLY A 186 0.53 0.74 7.36
N THR A 187 0.04 -0.38 6.81
CA THR A 187 0.01 -1.70 7.48
C THR A 187 1.29 -2.53 7.28
N ALA A 188 2.37 -1.92 6.77
CA ALA A 188 3.64 -2.56 6.39
C ALA A 188 3.57 -3.57 5.24
N GLY A 189 2.55 -3.47 4.37
CA GLY A 189 2.35 -4.41 3.27
C GLY A 189 3.57 -4.58 2.36
N PHE A 190 4.26 -3.50 1.97
CA PHE A 190 5.48 -3.61 1.17
C PHE A 190 6.63 -4.32 1.90
N LEU A 191 6.81 -4.05 3.20
CA LEU A 191 7.88 -4.63 4.00
C LEU A 191 7.67 -6.14 4.18
N VAL A 192 6.44 -6.53 4.53
CA VAL A 192 6.04 -7.94 4.67
C VAL A 192 6.21 -8.69 3.34
N THR A 193 5.72 -8.13 2.24
CA THR A 193 5.85 -8.78 0.92
C THR A 193 7.32 -8.90 0.50
N ALA A 194 8.17 -7.91 0.80
CA ALA A 194 9.59 -7.99 0.52
C ALA A 194 10.28 -9.10 1.34
N ASP A 195 9.90 -9.29 2.60
CA ASP A 195 10.37 -10.40 3.44
C ASP A 195 9.92 -11.75 2.89
N GLN A 196 8.63 -11.90 2.57
CA GLN A 196 8.07 -13.11 1.96
C GLN A 196 8.77 -13.47 0.65
N TYR A 197 9.07 -12.48 -0.19
CA TYR A 197 9.83 -12.69 -1.42
C TYR A 197 11.20 -13.33 -1.13
N MET A 198 11.95 -12.77 -0.17
CA MET A 198 13.29 -13.27 0.16
C MET A 198 13.24 -14.64 0.83
N ARG A 199 12.27 -14.90 1.71
CA ARG A 199 12.02 -16.23 2.30
C ARG A 199 11.75 -17.29 1.24
N ALA A 200 10.93 -16.97 0.25
CA ALA A 200 10.61 -17.88 -0.85
C ALA A 200 11.84 -18.26 -1.70
N GLN A 201 12.90 -17.44 -1.72
CA GLN A 201 14.15 -17.75 -2.41
C GLN A 201 15.19 -18.47 -1.53
N THR A 202 14.96 -18.62 -0.23
CA THR A 202 15.99 -19.02 0.75
C THR A 202 15.53 -20.12 1.71
N ASP A 203 14.51 -20.88 1.31
CA ASP A 203 13.88 -21.93 2.14
C ASP A 203 13.53 -21.40 3.53
N ASP A 204 12.77 -20.30 3.58
CA ASP A 204 12.35 -19.64 4.82
C ASP A 204 13.52 -19.21 5.73
N TYR A 205 14.59 -18.70 5.12
CA TYR A 205 15.83 -18.31 5.78
C TYR A 205 16.59 -19.44 6.50
N LEU A 206 16.21 -20.70 6.32
CA LEU A 206 16.89 -21.84 6.96
C LEU A 206 18.36 -21.98 6.53
N GLU A 207 18.67 -21.49 5.33
CA GLU A 207 20.03 -21.52 4.76
C GLU A 207 20.91 -20.32 5.20
N LEU A 208 20.35 -19.33 5.90
CA LEU A 208 21.08 -18.13 6.29
C LEU A 208 22.07 -18.39 7.44
N SER A 209 23.18 -17.65 7.42
CA SER A 209 24.04 -17.56 8.60
C SER A 209 23.27 -16.90 9.75
N ALA A 210 23.63 -17.22 11.00
CA ALA A 210 22.98 -16.61 12.17
C ALA A 210 23.02 -15.07 12.14
N LYS A 211 24.11 -14.49 11.59
CA LYS A 211 24.28 -13.05 11.43
C LYS A 211 23.31 -12.47 10.39
N ASP A 212 23.13 -13.14 9.26
CA ASP A 212 22.24 -12.67 8.19
C ASP A 212 20.79 -12.85 8.60
N ALA A 213 20.45 -13.95 9.27
CA ALA A 213 19.12 -14.14 9.86
C ALA A 213 18.79 -13.06 10.89
N GLU A 214 19.74 -12.70 11.78
CA GLU A 214 19.56 -11.60 12.73
C GLU A 214 19.41 -10.24 12.03
N PHE A 215 20.18 -10.01 10.96
CA PHE A 215 20.04 -8.79 10.15
C PHE A 215 18.66 -8.70 9.48
N GLN A 216 18.20 -9.77 8.82
CA GLN A 216 16.88 -9.78 8.19
C GLN A 216 15.77 -9.54 9.21
N LYS A 217 15.87 -10.19 10.38
CA LYS A 217 14.88 -10.08 11.44
C LYS A 217 14.77 -8.67 12.06
N ASN A 218 15.92 -8.02 12.28
CA ASN A 218 15.99 -6.84 13.16
C ASN A 218 16.42 -5.54 12.45
N LYS A 219 16.96 -5.60 11.23
CA LYS A 219 17.65 -4.45 10.61
C LYS A 219 17.34 -4.23 9.14
N ALA A 220 16.87 -5.25 8.43
CA ALA A 220 16.65 -5.15 6.99
C ALA A 220 15.44 -4.26 6.63
N PHE A 221 14.46 -4.12 7.53
CA PHE A 221 13.19 -3.45 7.22
C PHE A 221 12.96 -2.27 8.15
N VAL A 222 12.62 -1.11 7.57
CA VAL A 222 12.32 0.12 8.32
C VAL A 222 11.12 0.83 7.71
N GLY A 223 10.06 0.98 8.49
CA GLY A 223 8.86 1.73 8.11
C GLY A 223 8.69 2.99 8.94
N VAL A 224 8.00 3.99 8.41
CA VAL A 224 7.47 5.12 9.20
C VAL A 224 5.97 5.23 8.97
N GLU A 225 5.21 5.34 10.06
CA GLU A 225 3.78 5.58 10.04
C GLU A 225 3.42 6.71 10.99
N LEU A 226 2.57 7.62 10.52
CA LEU A 226 2.17 8.83 11.25
C LEU A 226 1.08 8.52 12.28
N VAL A 227 0.17 7.60 11.96
CA VAL A 227 -1.04 7.33 12.75
C VAL A 227 -0.79 6.17 13.70
N PRO A 228 -0.89 6.38 15.03
CA PRO A 228 -0.60 5.34 16.03
C PRO A 228 -1.39 4.04 15.84
N ASN A 229 -2.69 4.14 15.53
CA ASN A 229 -3.53 2.96 15.30
C ASN A 229 -3.09 2.18 14.05
N THR A 230 -2.73 2.88 12.97
CA THR A 230 -2.23 2.23 11.75
C THR A 230 -0.89 1.56 12.01
N ARG A 231 0.02 2.23 12.74
CA ARG A 231 1.29 1.66 13.17
C ARG A 231 1.11 0.40 14.01
N ARG A 232 0.15 0.38 14.94
CA ARG A 232 -0.18 -0.85 15.70
C ARG A 232 -0.46 -2.03 14.78
N LEU A 233 -1.30 -1.83 13.76
CA LEU A 233 -1.64 -2.88 12.80
C LEU A 233 -0.38 -3.37 12.07
N ALA A 234 0.50 -2.45 11.69
CA ALA A 234 1.76 -2.76 11.03
C ALA A 234 2.73 -3.54 11.93
N LEU A 235 2.91 -3.13 13.19
CA LEU A 235 3.77 -3.84 14.15
C LEU A 235 3.28 -5.26 14.41
N MET A 236 1.96 -5.42 14.58
CA MET A 236 1.35 -6.76 14.71
C MET A 236 1.60 -7.59 13.45
N ASN A 237 1.40 -7.01 12.27
CA ASN A 237 1.63 -7.66 10.99
C ASN A 237 3.08 -8.15 10.85
N CYS A 238 4.04 -7.26 11.10
CA CYS A 238 5.47 -7.57 11.08
C CYS A 238 5.82 -8.69 12.06
N LEU A 239 5.34 -8.63 13.31
CA LEU A 239 5.66 -9.66 14.31
C LEU A 239 5.09 -11.03 13.94
N LEU A 240 3.89 -11.08 13.36
CA LEU A 240 3.28 -12.33 12.88
C LEU A 240 4.06 -12.95 11.71
N HIS A 241 4.78 -12.14 10.96
CA HIS A 241 5.72 -12.56 9.91
C HIS A 241 7.16 -12.75 10.42
N GLY A 242 7.37 -12.69 11.75
CA GLY A 242 8.67 -12.89 12.38
C GLY A 242 9.66 -11.74 12.19
N MET A 243 9.18 -10.56 11.79
CA MET A 243 9.98 -9.34 11.63
C MET A 243 9.89 -8.50 12.91
N GLU A 244 11.00 -8.40 13.65
CA GLU A 244 11.02 -7.72 14.96
C GLU A 244 11.46 -6.26 14.85
N GLY A 245 12.44 -5.95 14.00
CA GLY A 245 13.00 -4.60 13.88
C GLY A 245 13.90 -4.19 15.04
N ASP A 246 13.99 -2.89 15.31
CA ASP A 246 14.78 -2.34 16.41
C ASP A 246 13.93 -2.11 17.68
N GLU A 247 14.38 -1.24 18.59
CA GLU A 247 13.66 -0.94 19.85
C GLU A 247 12.26 -0.35 19.63
N GLU A 248 12.02 0.29 18.47
CA GLU A 248 10.70 0.79 18.07
C GLU A 248 9.93 -0.20 17.19
N GLY A 249 10.50 -1.37 16.92
CA GLY A 249 9.99 -2.34 15.98
C GLY A 249 10.31 -2.02 14.53
N VAL A 250 9.77 -2.80 13.59
CA VAL A 250 9.98 -2.58 12.15
C VAL A 250 9.42 -1.23 11.68
N VAL A 251 8.32 -0.76 12.27
CA VAL A 251 7.65 0.49 11.87
C VAL A 251 7.72 1.50 13.01
N HIS A 252 8.37 2.63 12.76
CA HIS A 252 8.54 3.73 13.70
C HIS A 252 7.33 4.68 13.67
N LEU A 253 6.99 5.27 14.82
CA LEU A 253 5.92 6.26 14.90
C LEU A 253 6.49 7.64 14.56
N GLY A 254 6.01 8.26 13.48
CA GLY A 254 6.49 9.60 13.17
C GLY A 254 5.99 10.20 11.87
N ASN A 255 6.31 11.47 11.68
CA ASN A 255 6.06 12.17 10.42
C ASN A 255 7.27 12.00 9.49
N ALA A 256 7.12 11.22 8.41
CA ALA A 256 8.17 11.10 7.38
C ALA A 256 8.47 12.42 6.65
N LEU A 257 7.52 13.37 6.66
CA LEU A 257 7.72 14.75 6.24
C LEU A 257 8.08 15.68 7.41
N GLY A 258 8.70 15.14 8.46
CA GLY A 258 9.30 15.87 9.57
C GLY A 258 10.56 15.19 10.08
N ASP A 259 10.86 15.33 11.36
CA ASP A 259 12.13 14.85 11.95
C ASP A 259 12.33 13.34 11.79
N ALA A 260 11.27 12.54 11.97
CA ALA A 260 11.37 11.09 11.79
C ALA A 260 11.92 10.71 10.40
N GLY A 261 11.44 11.35 9.33
CA GLY A 261 11.96 11.10 7.98
C GLY A 261 13.30 11.76 7.68
N LYS A 262 13.70 12.78 8.45
CA LYS A 262 15.04 13.39 8.38
C LYS A 262 16.10 12.50 9.02
N ASP A 263 15.72 11.80 10.09
CA ASP A 263 16.61 10.91 10.86
C ASP A 263 16.72 9.51 10.26
N LEU A 264 15.85 9.15 9.30
CA LEU A 264 15.97 7.90 8.55
C LEU A 264 17.32 7.82 7.84
N LYS A 265 18.02 6.71 8.08
CA LYS A 265 19.26 6.37 7.37
C LYS A 265 18.96 6.04 5.92
N GLN A 266 19.98 6.13 5.07
CA GLN A 266 19.84 5.76 3.67
C GLN A 266 19.55 4.27 3.51
N ALA A 267 18.73 3.93 2.53
CA ALA A 267 18.29 2.57 2.23
C ALA A 267 18.80 2.09 0.86
N ASP A 268 18.93 0.76 0.69
CA ASP A 268 19.24 0.14 -0.59
C ASP A 268 17.98 0.08 -1.48
N ILE A 269 16.82 -0.11 -0.85
CA ILE A 269 15.52 -0.17 -1.52
C ILE A 269 14.52 0.74 -0.82
N ILE A 270 13.70 1.46 -1.59
CA ILE A 270 12.52 2.14 -1.07
C ILE A 270 11.28 1.73 -1.86
N LEU A 271 10.31 1.13 -1.17
CA LEU A 271 9.00 0.74 -1.70
C LEU A 271 7.96 1.55 -0.96
N ALA A 272 7.10 2.29 -1.67
CA ALA A 272 6.16 3.17 -1.00
C ALA A 272 4.88 3.44 -1.80
N ASN A 273 3.79 3.66 -1.07
CA ASN A 273 2.58 4.30 -1.57
C ASN A 273 2.23 5.50 -0.67
N PRO A 274 2.85 6.68 -0.89
CA PRO A 274 2.55 7.88 -0.12
C PRO A 274 1.07 8.32 -0.23
N PRO A 275 0.51 8.98 0.79
CA PRO A 275 -0.89 9.36 0.81
C PRO A 275 -1.24 10.35 -0.33
N PHE A 276 -2.38 10.15 -1.00
CA PHE A 276 -2.81 10.96 -2.16
C PHE A 276 -3.49 12.30 -1.78
N GLY A 277 -3.99 12.43 -0.56
CA GLY A 277 -4.79 13.57 -0.12
C GLY A 277 -4.01 14.88 0.11
N THR A 278 -4.72 16.01 0.07
CA THR A 278 -4.16 17.33 0.43
C THR A 278 -4.00 17.48 1.95
N SER A 279 -3.07 18.34 2.37
CA SER A 279 -2.85 18.65 3.78
C SER A 279 -4.07 19.35 4.37
N LYS A 280 -4.86 18.68 5.23
CA LYS A 280 -5.79 19.39 6.12
C LYS A 280 -5.08 20.37 7.07
N GLY A 281 -3.76 20.20 7.29
CA GLY A 281 -2.91 21.06 8.11
C GLY A 281 -2.07 22.11 7.34
N GLY A 282 -2.27 22.29 6.03
CA GLY A 282 -1.49 23.27 5.24
C GLY A 282 0.04 23.08 5.30
N GLU A 283 0.79 24.19 5.32
CA GLU A 283 2.26 24.22 5.42
C GLU A 283 2.82 23.48 6.64
N ALA A 284 2.05 23.35 7.73
CA ALA A 284 2.48 22.67 8.95
C ALA A 284 2.64 21.15 8.79
N SER A 285 2.23 20.57 7.66
CA SER A 285 2.32 19.12 7.43
C SER A 285 3.66 18.65 6.87
N ASN A 286 4.49 19.56 6.36
CA ASN A 286 5.85 19.29 5.89
C ASN A 286 6.83 20.22 6.61
N THR A 287 7.59 19.69 7.56
CA THR A 287 8.58 20.43 8.36
C THR A 287 10.02 20.11 7.93
N ARG A 288 10.21 19.42 6.80
CA ARG A 288 11.55 19.10 6.28
C ARG A 288 12.24 20.33 5.74
N ASP A 289 13.27 20.77 6.45
CA ASP A 289 14.15 21.87 6.07
C ASP A 289 15.31 21.44 5.16
N ASP A 290 15.54 20.13 5.03
CA ASP A 290 16.63 19.55 4.25
C ASP A 290 16.24 19.29 2.79
N LEU A 291 14.95 19.26 2.42
CA LEU A 291 14.51 19.03 1.03
C LEU A 291 15.00 20.13 0.08
N THR A 292 15.35 19.75 -1.16
CA THR A 292 15.99 20.66 -2.12
C THR A 292 15.03 21.76 -2.55
N TYR A 293 13.77 21.38 -2.79
CA TYR A 293 12.72 22.27 -3.27
C TYR A 293 11.60 22.32 -2.24
N LYS A 294 11.37 23.51 -1.68
CA LYS A 294 10.27 23.72 -0.73
C LYS A 294 8.94 23.56 -1.47
N THR A 295 8.07 22.69 -0.95
CA THR A 295 6.75 22.43 -1.53
C THR A 295 5.72 22.09 -0.46
N THR A 296 4.48 22.52 -0.70
CA THR A 296 3.30 22.13 0.08
C THR A 296 2.61 20.89 -0.49
N ASN A 297 3.00 20.46 -1.70
CA ASN A 297 2.57 19.19 -2.28
C ASN A 297 3.30 18.05 -1.55
N LYS A 298 2.55 17.26 -0.78
CA LYS A 298 3.08 16.14 -0.01
C LYS A 298 3.69 15.06 -0.89
N GLN A 299 3.08 14.76 -2.04
CA GLN A 299 3.56 13.71 -2.93
C GLN A 299 4.91 14.08 -3.54
N LEU A 300 5.11 15.37 -3.90
CA LEU A 300 6.41 15.88 -4.30
C LEU A 300 7.42 15.85 -3.14
N ALA A 301 7.01 16.20 -1.91
CA ALA A 301 7.90 16.11 -0.74
C ALA A 301 8.34 14.67 -0.43
N PHE A 302 7.43 13.70 -0.51
CA PHE A 302 7.75 12.27 -0.39
C PHE A 302 8.69 11.82 -1.52
N LEU A 303 8.41 12.19 -2.77
CA LEU A 303 9.30 11.86 -3.88
C LEU A 303 10.72 12.39 -3.64
N GLN A 304 10.84 13.63 -3.17
CA GLN A 304 12.14 14.22 -2.78
C GLN A 304 12.83 13.43 -1.66
N HIS A 305 12.11 13.06 -0.61
CA HIS A 305 12.66 12.22 0.45
C HIS A 305 13.21 10.90 -0.12
N ILE A 306 12.42 10.22 -0.95
CA ILE A 306 12.76 8.88 -1.46
C ILE A 306 14.03 8.91 -2.32
N TYR A 307 14.08 9.72 -3.39
CA TYR A 307 15.26 9.70 -4.27
C TYR A 307 16.53 10.27 -3.62
N ARG A 308 16.39 11.04 -2.54
CA ARG A 308 17.53 11.54 -1.76
C ARG A 308 18.01 10.52 -0.72
N ASN A 309 17.11 9.73 -0.17
CA ASN A 309 17.42 8.76 0.88
C ASN A 309 17.87 7.39 0.34
N LEU A 310 17.85 7.17 -0.98
CA LEU A 310 18.52 6.03 -1.59
C LEU A 310 20.05 6.13 -1.46
N LYS A 311 20.68 5.02 -1.07
CA LYS A 311 22.13 4.83 -1.22
C LYS A 311 22.53 4.90 -2.70
N PRO A 312 23.79 5.22 -3.02
CA PRO A 312 24.33 5.10 -4.38
C PRO A 312 24.07 3.71 -4.99
N GLY A 313 23.36 3.65 -6.12
CA GLY A 313 22.94 2.40 -6.77
C GLY A 313 21.72 1.71 -6.14
N GLY A 314 21.12 2.29 -5.10
CA GLY A 314 19.85 1.83 -4.56
C GLY A 314 18.69 2.09 -5.52
N ARG A 315 17.58 1.39 -5.34
CA ARG A 315 16.43 1.40 -6.27
C ARG A 315 15.10 1.60 -5.56
N ALA A 316 14.13 2.19 -6.22
CA ALA A 316 12.83 2.43 -5.65
C ALA A 316 11.69 2.14 -6.63
N ALA A 317 10.54 1.77 -6.07
CA ALA A 317 9.26 1.76 -6.76
C ALA A 317 8.23 2.53 -5.90
N VAL A 318 7.64 3.58 -6.46
CA VAL A 318 6.78 4.51 -5.71
C VAL A 318 5.46 4.73 -6.43
N VAL A 319 4.34 4.51 -5.73
CA VAL A 319 3.00 4.85 -6.23
C VAL A 319 2.75 6.34 -6.06
N LEU A 320 2.40 7.05 -7.14
CA LEU A 320 2.16 8.49 -7.12
C LEU A 320 0.94 8.87 -7.99
N PRO A 321 0.17 9.91 -7.64
CA PRO A 321 -0.92 10.38 -8.49
C PRO A 321 -0.38 11.12 -9.73
N ASP A 322 -1.22 11.26 -10.76
CA ASP A 322 -0.86 11.96 -12.01
C ASP A 322 -0.37 13.39 -11.77
N ASN A 323 -0.82 14.08 -10.70
CA ASN A 323 -0.39 15.45 -10.40
C ASN A 323 1.13 15.60 -10.32
N VAL A 324 1.83 14.60 -9.78
CA VAL A 324 3.30 14.61 -9.68
C VAL A 324 3.96 14.63 -11.07
N LEU A 325 3.31 14.04 -12.08
CA LEU A 325 3.84 13.91 -13.43
C LEU A 325 3.76 15.21 -14.24
N PHE A 326 2.76 16.06 -14.00
CA PHE A 326 2.53 17.26 -14.82
C PHE A 326 2.54 18.59 -14.05
N GLU A 327 2.51 18.59 -12.71
CA GLU A 327 2.47 19.84 -11.93
C GLU A 327 3.63 20.77 -12.32
N ALA A 328 3.30 22.03 -12.60
CA ALA A 328 4.25 23.05 -13.02
C ALA A 328 5.04 23.63 -11.82
N GLY A 329 5.99 24.54 -12.09
CA GLY A 329 6.78 25.19 -11.05
C GLY A 329 7.67 24.19 -10.32
N VAL A 330 7.50 24.07 -9.00
CA VAL A 330 8.30 23.15 -8.17
C VAL A 330 8.15 21.69 -8.63
N GLY A 331 6.99 21.29 -9.16
CA GLY A 331 6.82 19.95 -9.73
C GLY A 331 7.80 19.68 -10.87
N THR A 332 7.96 20.63 -11.79
CA THR A 332 8.95 20.56 -12.88
C THR A 332 10.37 20.47 -12.36
N GLU A 333 10.72 21.27 -11.34
CA GLU A 333 12.05 21.25 -10.72
C GLU A 333 12.36 19.90 -10.06
N VAL A 334 11.41 19.35 -9.31
CA VAL A 334 11.54 18.03 -8.66
C VAL A 334 11.69 16.91 -9.70
N ARG A 335 10.92 16.94 -10.80
CA ARG A 335 11.07 15.94 -11.89
C ARG A 335 12.43 16.04 -12.58
N ARG A 336 12.95 17.24 -12.79
CA ARG A 336 14.30 17.46 -13.33
C ARG A 336 15.36 16.92 -12.37
N ASP A 337 15.25 17.20 -11.08
CA ASP A 337 16.20 16.74 -10.07
C ASP A 337 16.19 15.21 -9.94
N LEU A 338 14.99 14.59 -9.99
CA LEU A 338 14.85 13.14 -10.05
C LEU A 338 15.61 12.56 -11.24
N MET A 339 15.36 13.03 -12.47
CA MET A 339 16.02 12.52 -13.68
C MET A 339 17.52 12.86 -13.74
N ASN A 340 17.98 13.87 -12.99
CA ASN A 340 19.39 14.18 -12.84
C ASN A 340 20.09 13.20 -11.91
N LYS A 341 19.53 12.97 -10.71
CA LYS A 341 20.14 12.17 -9.64
C LYS A 341 19.85 10.68 -9.71
N CYS A 342 18.83 10.30 -10.47
CA CYS A 342 18.38 8.92 -10.61
C CYS A 342 18.14 8.58 -12.08
N ASN A 343 18.41 7.33 -12.43
CA ASN A 343 17.92 6.73 -13.65
C ASN A 343 16.45 6.35 -13.44
N LEU A 344 15.53 7.29 -13.69
CA LEU A 344 14.11 6.98 -13.90
C LEU A 344 13.98 6.18 -15.19
N HIS A 345 13.79 4.87 -15.07
CA HIS A 345 13.79 3.96 -16.20
C HIS A 345 12.41 3.45 -16.57
N THR A 346 11.43 3.47 -15.66
CA THR A 346 10.10 2.90 -15.93
C THR A 346 8.98 3.63 -15.21
N ILE A 347 7.88 3.86 -15.92
CA ILE A 347 6.60 4.35 -15.40
C ILE A 347 5.51 3.34 -15.78
N LEU A 348 4.79 2.83 -14.79
CA LEU A 348 3.58 2.03 -14.99
C LEU A 348 2.36 2.92 -14.72
N ARG A 349 1.54 3.19 -15.74
CA ARG A 349 0.26 3.90 -15.56
C ARG A 349 -0.79 2.90 -15.11
N LEU A 350 -1.31 3.09 -13.89
CA LEU A 350 -2.25 2.14 -13.29
C LEU A 350 -3.70 2.41 -13.75
N PRO A 351 -4.54 1.36 -13.80
CA PRO A 351 -5.96 1.52 -14.08
C PRO A 351 -6.69 2.22 -12.94
N THR A 352 -7.84 2.78 -13.25
CA THR A 352 -8.71 3.43 -12.27
C THR A 352 -9.53 2.38 -11.49
N GLY A 353 -10.02 2.78 -10.30
CA GLY A 353 -10.90 1.92 -9.50
C GLY A 353 -10.20 0.84 -8.66
N ILE A 354 -8.87 0.73 -8.75
CA ILE A 354 -8.09 -0.23 -7.95
C ILE A 354 -7.79 0.27 -6.52
N PHE A 355 -7.81 1.58 -6.29
CA PHE A 355 -7.63 2.18 -4.98
C PHE A 355 -8.99 2.54 -4.35
N TYR A 356 -9.01 2.70 -3.02
CA TYR A 356 -10.19 3.12 -2.27
C TYR A 356 -10.77 4.46 -2.77
N ALA A 357 -9.89 5.38 -3.18
CA ALA A 357 -10.25 6.69 -3.69
C ALA A 357 -10.65 6.58 -5.16
N GLN A 358 -11.95 6.40 -5.40
CA GLN A 358 -12.52 6.34 -6.76
C GLN A 358 -12.14 7.59 -7.56
N GLY A 359 -11.68 7.38 -8.80
CA GLY A 359 -11.29 8.45 -9.73
C GLY A 359 -9.84 8.94 -9.59
N VAL A 360 -9.09 8.53 -8.56
CA VAL A 360 -7.66 8.88 -8.48
C VAL A 360 -6.88 8.08 -9.52
N LYS A 361 -6.24 8.79 -10.45
CA LYS A 361 -5.31 8.23 -11.42
C LYS A 361 -3.91 8.17 -10.82
N THR A 362 -3.32 6.98 -10.83
CA THR A 362 -2.04 6.69 -10.17
C THR A 362 -1.07 6.01 -11.11
N ASN A 363 0.21 6.09 -10.76
CA ASN A 363 1.33 5.54 -11.52
C ASN A 363 2.33 4.92 -10.55
N VAL A 364 3.13 3.97 -11.01
CA VAL A 364 4.33 3.53 -10.30
C VAL A 364 5.56 4.04 -11.03
N LEU A 365 6.42 4.77 -10.32
CA LEU A 365 7.72 5.21 -10.83
C LEU A 365 8.79 4.26 -10.32
N PHE A 366 9.58 3.69 -11.24
CA PHE A 366 10.73 2.86 -10.92
C PHE A 366 12.02 3.58 -11.32
N PHE A 367 12.93 3.73 -10.37
CA PHE A 367 14.19 4.44 -10.58
C PHE A 367 15.33 3.93 -9.71
N THR A 368 16.55 4.12 -10.20
CA THR A 368 17.79 3.77 -9.50
C THR A 368 18.61 5.02 -9.21
N LYS A 369 19.22 5.13 -8.02
CA LYS A 369 20.11 6.24 -7.63
C LYS A 369 21.43 6.18 -8.39
N GLY A 370 21.80 7.28 -9.03
CA GLY A 370 22.88 7.28 -10.02
C GLY A 370 22.42 6.63 -11.32
N SER A 371 23.37 6.05 -12.06
CA SER A 371 23.11 5.42 -13.35
C SER A 371 23.86 4.10 -13.50
N ALA A 372 23.58 3.40 -14.61
CA ALA A 372 24.36 2.24 -15.04
C ALA A 372 25.85 2.55 -15.26
N LYS A 373 26.18 3.80 -15.62
CA LYS A 373 27.56 4.26 -15.84
C LYS A 373 28.28 4.47 -14.52
N SER A 374 27.60 5.01 -13.51
CA SER A 374 28.14 5.21 -12.17
C SER A 374 27.02 5.37 -11.13
N LYS A 375 27.13 4.59 -10.04
CA LYS A 375 26.25 4.69 -8.87
C LYS A 375 26.35 6.05 -8.15
N LEU A 376 27.46 6.77 -8.35
CA LEU A 376 27.73 8.08 -7.75
C LEU A 376 27.43 9.26 -8.69
N GLN A 377 26.82 9.00 -9.85
CA GLN A 377 26.45 10.07 -10.78
C GLN A 377 25.32 10.93 -10.18
N GLU A 378 25.45 12.25 -10.25
CA GLU A 378 24.49 13.20 -9.65
C GLU A 378 23.67 13.99 -10.68
N GLU A 379 24.08 13.99 -11.95
CA GLU A 379 23.40 14.68 -13.04
C GLU A 379 23.26 13.78 -14.27
N LYS A 380 22.22 14.00 -15.09
CA LYS A 380 21.99 13.28 -16.36
C LYS A 380 21.98 11.75 -16.21
N CYS A 381 21.35 11.24 -15.15
CA CYS A 381 21.25 9.80 -14.91
C CYS A 381 20.21 9.11 -15.80
N THR A 382 19.06 9.75 -16.05
CA THR A 382 18.05 9.24 -16.98
C THR A 382 18.44 9.51 -18.43
N ASP A 383 18.57 8.43 -19.22
CA ASP A 383 18.76 8.50 -20.67
C ASP A 383 17.42 8.24 -21.41
N ASN A 384 16.66 7.22 -21.00
CA ASN A 384 15.36 6.86 -21.57
C ASN A 384 14.39 6.44 -20.46
N VAL A 385 13.11 6.75 -20.65
CA VAL A 385 12.01 6.34 -19.76
C VAL A 385 11.07 5.42 -20.53
N TRP A 386 10.85 4.21 -20.00
CA TRP A 386 9.86 3.29 -20.53
C TRP A 386 8.52 3.53 -19.86
N VAL A 387 7.43 3.58 -20.64
CA VAL A 387 6.07 3.77 -20.12
C VAL A 387 5.24 2.54 -20.49
N TYR A 388 4.56 1.97 -19.49
CA TYR A 388 3.55 0.95 -19.68
C TYR A 388 2.16 1.53 -19.41
N ASP A 389 1.28 1.51 -20.41
CA ASP A 389 -0.11 1.93 -20.25
C ASP A 389 -1.01 0.74 -19.86
N LEU A 390 -1.23 0.55 -18.55
CA LEU A 390 -2.23 -0.37 -17.99
C LEU A 390 -3.52 0.37 -17.60
N ARG A 391 -3.81 1.52 -18.20
CA ARG A 391 -4.95 2.36 -17.83
C ARG A 391 -5.97 2.45 -18.95
N THR A 392 -5.52 2.82 -20.14
CA THR A 392 -6.40 3.11 -21.28
C THR A 392 -7.11 1.85 -21.74
N ASN A 393 -8.42 1.97 -21.97
CA ASN A 393 -9.32 0.90 -22.41
C ASN A 393 -9.29 -0.37 -21.53
N MET A 394 -8.98 -0.21 -20.23
CA MET A 394 -9.11 -1.27 -19.24
C MET A 394 -10.52 -1.29 -18.63
N PRO A 395 -11.01 -2.44 -18.13
CA PRO A 395 -12.32 -2.50 -17.50
C PRO A 395 -12.35 -1.66 -16.22
N SER A 396 -13.55 -1.20 -15.83
CA SER A 396 -13.76 -0.55 -14.54
C SER A 396 -13.56 -1.57 -13.40
N PHE A 397 -12.48 -1.43 -12.64
CA PHE A 397 -12.18 -2.29 -11.52
C PHE A 397 -12.99 -1.93 -10.27
N GLY A 398 -13.22 -2.93 -9.42
CA GLY A 398 -13.94 -2.80 -8.16
C GLY A 398 -14.44 -4.16 -7.67
N LYS A 399 -15.44 -4.17 -6.78
CA LYS A 399 -15.95 -5.43 -6.18
C LYS A 399 -16.47 -6.45 -7.20
N ARG A 400 -17.02 -5.99 -8.34
CA ARG A 400 -17.54 -6.88 -9.41
C ARG A 400 -16.47 -7.33 -10.40
N THR A 401 -15.39 -6.57 -10.51
CA THR A 401 -14.28 -6.80 -11.44
C THR A 401 -12.98 -6.61 -10.66
N PRO A 402 -12.50 -7.63 -9.93
CA PRO A 402 -11.31 -7.51 -9.09
C PRO A 402 -10.06 -7.29 -9.94
N PHE A 403 -9.08 -6.58 -9.36
CA PHE A 403 -7.81 -6.29 -10.02
C PHE A 403 -6.72 -7.27 -9.58
N GLY A 404 -5.98 -7.80 -10.57
CA GLY A 404 -4.88 -8.73 -10.37
C GLY A 404 -5.26 -10.05 -9.69
N ASN A 405 -4.24 -10.82 -9.30
CA ASN A 405 -4.39 -12.00 -8.45
C ASN A 405 -3.29 -12.01 -7.37
N ALA A 406 -3.70 -11.82 -6.12
CA ALA A 406 -2.78 -11.78 -4.98
C ALA A 406 -2.25 -13.16 -4.58
N ASP A 407 -2.91 -14.25 -4.98
CA ASP A 407 -2.54 -15.63 -4.63
C ASP A 407 -1.30 -16.13 -5.41
N ILE A 408 -0.77 -15.31 -6.33
CA ILE A 408 0.44 -15.62 -7.09
C ILE A 408 1.65 -15.37 -6.20
N GLY A 409 2.41 -16.45 -5.95
CA GLY A 409 3.60 -16.41 -5.13
C GLY A 409 4.80 -15.72 -5.79
N PHE A 410 5.98 -16.05 -5.27
CA PHE A 410 7.26 -15.43 -5.63
C PHE A 410 8.24 -16.40 -6.27
N THR A 411 7.83 -17.61 -6.62
CA THR A 411 8.71 -18.54 -7.32
C THR A 411 8.96 -18.05 -8.75
N PRO A 412 10.14 -18.29 -9.35
CA PRO A 412 10.43 -17.86 -10.72
C PRO A 412 9.38 -18.30 -11.75
N ASP A 413 8.78 -19.49 -11.57
CA ASP A 413 7.73 -20.00 -12.45
C ASP A 413 6.43 -19.21 -12.37
N GLU A 414 6.19 -18.44 -11.31
CA GLU A 414 4.99 -17.63 -11.10
C GLU A 414 5.10 -16.21 -11.68
N PHE A 415 6.31 -15.76 -12.00
CA PHE A 415 6.54 -14.44 -12.59
C PHE A 415 5.79 -14.28 -13.92
N GLY A 416 5.16 -13.12 -14.11
CA GLY A 416 4.45 -12.82 -15.33
C GLY A 416 3.12 -13.57 -15.50
N LYS A 417 2.64 -14.25 -14.45
CA LYS A 417 1.34 -14.96 -14.45
C LYS A 417 0.17 -14.13 -13.90
N ASP A 418 0.42 -12.94 -13.33
CA ASP A 418 -0.67 -12.07 -12.90
C ASP A 418 -1.56 -11.70 -14.09
N PRO A 419 -2.89 -11.84 -13.99
CA PRO A 419 -3.79 -11.63 -15.12
C PRO A 419 -3.75 -10.20 -15.68
N HIS A 420 -3.34 -9.21 -14.88
CA HIS A 420 -3.30 -7.81 -15.29
C HIS A 420 -1.87 -7.25 -15.30
N LEU A 421 -1.03 -7.66 -14.36
CA LEU A 421 0.33 -7.17 -14.20
C LEU A 421 1.38 -8.06 -14.87
N GLY A 422 1.03 -9.29 -15.25
CA GLY A 422 2.00 -10.25 -15.78
C GLY A 422 2.60 -9.85 -17.14
N ALA A 423 1.83 -9.15 -17.97
CA ALA A 423 2.34 -8.58 -19.23
C ALA A 423 3.38 -7.47 -18.94
N PHE A 424 3.10 -6.60 -17.98
CA PHE A 424 4.03 -5.56 -17.53
C PHE A 424 5.32 -6.18 -16.95
N GLU A 425 5.22 -7.16 -16.06
CA GLU A 425 6.38 -7.84 -15.47
C GLU A 425 7.32 -8.43 -16.53
N LYS A 426 6.76 -9.03 -17.59
CA LYS A 426 7.54 -9.58 -18.71
C LYS A 426 8.34 -8.52 -19.45
N VAL A 427 7.72 -7.37 -19.77
CA VAL A 427 8.41 -6.29 -20.50
C VAL A 427 9.28 -5.43 -19.60
N TYR A 428 9.02 -5.39 -18.29
CA TYR A 428 9.91 -4.82 -17.29
C TYR A 428 11.27 -5.54 -17.33
N GLY A 429 11.25 -6.86 -17.49
CA GLY A 429 12.43 -7.70 -17.70
C GLY A 429 13.13 -8.10 -16.40
N GLU A 430 14.31 -8.70 -16.54
CA GLU A 430 14.95 -9.43 -15.44
C GLU A 430 15.69 -8.57 -14.43
N LEU A 431 16.23 -7.42 -14.85
CA LEU A 431 17.07 -6.56 -14.02
C LEU A 431 16.24 -5.47 -13.35
N SER A 432 16.35 -5.39 -12.02
CA SER A 432 15.56 -4.49 -11.18
C SER A 432 15.98 -3.01 -11.28
N ASP A 433 17.14 -2.73 -11.85
CA ASP A 433 17.75 -1.40 -11.96
C ASP A 433 17.52 -0.71 -13.33
N GLY A 434 16.76 -1.36 -14.21
CA GLY A 434 16.43 -0.85 -15.54
C GLY A 434 17.56 -0.97 -16.56
N THR A 435 18.65 -1.70 -16.27
CA THR A 435 19.76 -1.91 -17.21
C THR A 435 19.55 -3.09 -18.16
N GLY A 436 18.46 -3.84 -17.96
CA GLY A 436 18.08 -4.96 -18.82
C GLY A 436 17.78 -4.53 -20.24
N LYS A 437 18.06 -5.40 -21.21
CA LYS A 437 17.65 -5.18 -22.60
C LYS A 437 16.12 -5.21 -22.68
N ARG A 438 15.55 -4.17 -23.29
CA ARG A 438 14.11 -3.99 -23.47
C ARG A 438 13.85 -3.57 -24.91
N THR A 439 12.71 -3.99 -25.45
CA THR A 439 12.23 -3.60 -26.78
C THR A 439 10.78 -3.15 -26.64
N GLU A 440 10.39 -2.13 -27.41
CA GLU A 440 8.99 -1.72 -27.47
C GLU A 440 8.11 -2.83 -28.06
N GLY A 441 6.80 -2.78 -27.79
CA GLY A 441 5.86 -3.75 -28.33
C GLY A 441 5.33 -4.76 -27.31
N ASP A 442 4.40 -4.31 -26.47
CA ASP A 442 3.38 -5.15 -25.84
C ASP A 442 1.99 -4.82 -26.43
N TYR A 443 1.16 -5.83 -26.64
CA TYR A 443 -0.17 -5.70 -27.26
C TYR A 443 -1.27 -6.38 -26.45
N SER A 444 -1.02 -6.55 -25.15
CA SER A 444 -1.97 -7.17 -24.22
C SER A 444 -3.25 -6.33 -24.05
N PHE A 445 -4.35 -6.96 -23.64
CA PHE A 445 -5.63 -6.28 -23.38
C PHE A 445 -6.18 -5.54 -24.61
N ASP A 446 -6.25 -6.26 -25.73
CA ASP A 446 -6.81 -5.82 -27.01
C ASP A 446 -6.22 -4.49 -27.50
N ALA A 447 -4.93 -4.26 -27.27
CA ALA A 447 -4.28 -2.98 -27.55
C ALA A 447 -4.37 -2.58 -29.04
N GLN A 448 -4.43 -3.57 -29.94
CA GLN A 448 -4.61 -3.37 -31.38
C GLN A 448 -5.98 -2.80 -31.76
N GLU A 449 -6.98 -2.91 -30.88
CA GLU A 449 -8.31 -2.34 -31.10
C GLU A 449 -8.47 -0.94 -30.50
N ILE A 450 -7.45 -0.43 -29.83
CA ILE A 450 -7.49 0.89 -29.19
C ILE A 450 -7.25 1.95 -30.26
N GLU A 451 -8.07 2.99 -30.29
CA GLU A 451 -7.89 4.10 -31.21
C GLU A 451 -6.58 4.85 -30.92
N VAL A 452 -5.88 5.19 -32.01
CA VAL A 452 -4.64 5.96 -31.99
C VAL A 452 -4.77 7.09 -33.00
N ASP A 453 -4.44 8.30 -32.57
CA ASP A 453 -4.31 9.43 -33.47
C ASP A 453 -2.82 9.69 -33.70
N LYS A 454 -2.39 9.62 -34.96
CA LYS A 454 -0.99 9.79 -35.38
C LYS A 454 -0.67 11.23 -35.79
N GLU A 455 -1.69 12.00 -36.12
CA GLU A 455 -1.52 13.35 -36.66
C GLU A 455 -1.56 14.39 -35.54
N VAL A 456 -2.31 14.12 -34.47
CA VAL A 456 -2.51 15.05 -33.35
C VAL A 456 -1.63 14.73 -32.13
N VAL A 457 -1.34 13.45 -31.87
CA VAL A 457 -0.61 13.05 -30.67
C VAL A 457 0.89 13.06 -30.95
N GLU A 458 1.61 13.99 -30.31
CA GLU A 458 3.07 14.15 -30.43
C GLU A 458 3.83 12.86 -30.13
N GLU A 459 3.35 12.05 -29.18
CA GLU A 459 3.89 10.73 -28.86
C GLU A 459 3.86 9.76 -30.04
N ASN A 460 2.92 9.87 -30.99
CA ASN A 460 2.76 8.95 -32.11
C ASN A 460 3.45 9.43 -33.40
N GLN A 461 4.02 10.63 -33.39
CA GLN A 461 4.66 11.20 -34.57
C GLN A 461 5.87 10.36 -35.00
N GLY A 462 5.87 9.90 -36.25
CA GLY A 462 7.00 9.18 -36.84
C GLY A 462 7.16 7.73 -36.41
N ILE A 463 6.21 7.14 -35.67
CA ILE A 463 6.22 5.70 -35.33
C ILE A 463 5.30 4.89 -36.26
N ASP A 464 5.64 3.62 -36.48
CA ASP A 464 4.86 2.73 -37.34
C ASP A 464 3.46 2.44 -36.76
N ASP A 465 2.52 2.03 -37.62
CA ASP A 465 1.12 1.79 -37.22
C ASP A 465 1.01 0.76 -36.12
N ARG A 466 1.80 -0.32 -36.19
CA ARG A 466 1.74 -1.37 -35.20
C ARG A 466 2.25 -0.87 -33.86
N LEU A 467 3.33 -0.10 -33.81
CA LEU A 467 3.91 0.40 -32.57
C LEU A 467 3.03 1.46 -31.88
N ALA A 468 2.26 2.25 -32.63
CA ALA A 468 1.32 3.22 -32.06
C ALA A 468 0.29 2.57 -31.12
N HIS A 469 -0.11 1.32 -31.40
CA HIS A 469 -1.03 0.55 -30.56
C HIS A 469 -0.35 -0.14 -29.36
N SER A 470 0.97 -0.04 -29.21
CA SER A 470 1.63 -0.77 -28.13
C SER A 470 1.35 -0.16 -26.77
N ARG A 471 1.17 -0.98 -25.74
CA ARG A 471 1.13 -0.52 -24.33
C ARG A 471 2.52 -0.25 -23.75
N TRP A 472 3.60 -0.66 -24.42
CA TRP A 472 4.98 -0.55 -23.91
C TRP A 472 5.87 0.23 -24.89
N ARG A 473 6.23 1.45 -24.51
CA ARG A 473 6.99 2.39 -25.35
C ARG A 473 8.12 3.09 -24.59
N SER A 474 9.14 3.53 -25.32
CA SER A 474 10.32 4.20 -24.77
C SER A 474 10.45 5.64 -25.27
N PHE A 475 10.74 6.55 -24.36
CA PHE A 475 10.87 7.98 -24.65
C PHE A 475 12.23 8.49 -24.18
N SER A 476 12.96 9.20 -25.04
CA SER A 476 14.27 9.73 -24.70
C SER A 476 14.16 10.90 -23.72
N ARG A 477 15.17 11.09 -22.88
CA ARG A 477 15.25 12.24 -21.95
C ARG A 477 15.17 13.57 -22.70
N GLU A 478 15.73 13.64 -23.90
CA GLU A 478 15.69 14.82 -24.77
C GLU A 478 14.28 15.11 -25.27
N TRP A 479 13.56 14.10 -25.75
CA TRP A 479 12.16 14.24 -26.15
C TRP A 479 11.28 14.70 -24.99
N ILE A 480 11.46 14.12 -23.79
CA ILE A 480 10.72 14.54 -22.59
C ILE A 480 10.98 16.02 -22.26
N ARG A 481 12.22 16.49 -22.46
CA ARG A 481 12.58 17.89 -22.22
C ARG A 481 11.92 18.83 -23.23
N GLU A 482 12.06 18.50 -24.51
CA GLU A 482 11.77 19.41 -25.62
C GLU A 482 10.30 19.40 -26.01
N THR A 483 9.68 18.22 -26.02
CA THR A 483 8.27 18.04 -26.41
C THR A 483 7.35 18.19 -25.20
N LYS A 484 7.70 17.58 -24.06
CA LYS A 484 6.84 17.57 -22.86
C LYS A 484 7.18 18.63 -21.82
N GLY A 485 8.20 19.45 -22.02
CA GLY A 485 8.60 20.47 -21.04
C GLY A 485 8.97 19.87 -19.68
N ASP A 486 9.57 18.68 -19.68
CA ASP A 486 9.83 17.85 -18.50
C ASP A 486 8.58 17.37 -17.75
N SER A 487 7.41 17.34 -18.39
CA SER A 487 6.27 16.56 -17.93
C SER A 487 6.51 15.06 -18.17
N LEU A 488 6.11 14.25 -17.19
CA LEU A 488 6.11 12.79 -17.27
C LEU A 488 4.71 12.21 -17.58
N ASP A 489 3.70 13.07 -17.75
CA ASP A 489 2.35 12.64 -18.16
C ASP A 489 2.35 12.35 -19.67
N ILE A 490 2.83 11.15 -20.00
CA ILE A 490 2.98 10.64 -21.35
C ILE A 490 1.84 9.67 -21.64
N SER A 491 1.09 9.90 -22.71
CA SER A 491 -0.06 9.10 -23.09
C SER A 491 -0.24 9.13 -24.60
N TRP A 492 -0.42 7.97 -25.23
CA TRP A 492 -0.55 7.88 -26.69
C TRP A 492 -1.72 7.03 -27.18
N LEU A 493 -2.43 6.40 -26.25
CA LEU A 493 -3.65 5.63 -26.48
C LEU A 493 -4.86 6.48 -26.07
N LYS A 494 -5.99 6.32 -26.77
CA LYS A 494 -7.26 7.02 -26.48
C LYS A 494 -8.31 6.03 -25.94
N ASP A 495 -9.10 6.45 -24.96
CA ASP A 495 -10.21 5.64 -24.45
C ASP A 495 -11.36 5.62 -25.47
N LYS A 496 -11.92 4.42 -25.75
CA LYS A 496 -13.05 4.24 -26.68
C LYS A 496 -14.29 5.09 -26.35
N ASN A 497 -14.40 5.55 -25.09
CA ASN A 497 -15.51 6.35 -24.58
C ASN A 497 -15.11 7.81 -24.24
N SER A 498 -13.90 8.26 -24.54
CA SER A 498 -13.54 9.67 -24.34
C SER A 498 -14.19 10.50 -25.45
N VAL A 499 -15.17 11.32 -25.09
CA VAL A 499 -15.68 12.37 -25.98
C VAL A 499 -14.51 13.28 -26.29
N ASP A 500 -14.18 13.44 -27.57
CA ASP A 500 -13.10 14.34 -27.97
C ASP A 500 -13.46 15.76 -27.57
N ALA A 501 -12.54 16.51 -26.98
CA ALA A 501 -12.80 17.91 -26.69
C ALA A 501 -13.04 18.71 -27.98
N ALA A 502 -12.55 18.22 -29.12
CA ALA A 502 -12.85 18.73 -30.45
C ALA A 502 -14.27 18.37 -30.95
N ASP A 503 -14.89 17.32 -30.41
CA ASP A 503 -16.25 16.87 -30.71
C ASP A 503 -17.28 17.37 -29.68
N LEU A 504 -16.82 18.04 -28.63
CA LEU A 504 -17.70 18.70 -27.68
C LEU A 504 -18.39 19.89 -28.36
N PRO A 505 -19.72 20.07 -28.16
CA PRO A 505 -20.40 21.29 -28.56
C PRO A 505 -19.73 22.53 -27.97
N GLU A 506 -19.90 23.67 -28.63
CA GLU A 506 -19.40 24.96 -28.14
C GLU A 506 -19.73 25.18 -26.65
N PRO A 507 -18.85 25.82 -25.86
CA PRO A 507 -19.01 25.96 -24.41
C PRO A 507 -20.36 26.54 -23.96
N ASP A 508 -21.01 27.35 -24.79
CA ASP A 508 -22.33 27.90 -24.53
C ASP A 508 -23.46 26.86 -24.65
N LEU A 509 -23.30 25.87 -25.54
CA LEU A 509 -24.22 24.75 -25.70
C LEU A 509 -24.13 23.79 -24.52
N LEU A 510 -22.91 23.42 -24.11
CA LEU A 510 -22.66 22.62 -22.92
C LEU A 510 -23.19 23.30 -21.64
N ALA A 511 -22.97 24.61 -21.50
CA ALA A 511 -23.49 25.37 -20.38
C ALA A 511 -25.04 25.41 -20.36
N ARG A 512 -25.68 25.42 -21.53
CA ARG A 512 -27.15 25.35 -21.64
C ARG A 512 -27.68 23.97 -21.30
N GLU A 513 -27.02 22.90 -21.76
CA GLU A 513 -27.38 21.52 -21.42
C GLU A 513 -27.23 21.26 -19.93
N ALA A 514 -26.09 21.63 -19.33
CA ALA A 514 -25.86 21.52 -17.90
C ALA A 514 -26.90 22.32 -17.08
N LYS A 515 -27.27 23.52 -17.55
CA LYS A 515 -28.35 24.31 -16.94
C LYS A 515 -29.72 23.64 -17.08
N GLY A 516 -29.98 22.94 -18.19
CA GLY A 516 -31.19 22.15 -18.41
C GLY A 516 -31.30 20.98 -17.44
N GLU A 517 -30.22 20.21 -17.29
CA GLU A 517 -30.16 19.09 -16.34
C GLU A 517 -30.28 19.55 -14.89
N LEU A 518 -29.60 20.64 -14.51
CA LEU A 518 -29.73 21.23 -13.17
C LEU A 518 -31.16 21.69 -12.88
N HIS A 519 -31.87 22.27 -13.85
CA HIS A 519 -33.28 22.61 -13.67
C HIS A 519 -34.18 21.38 -13.55
N ALA A 520 -33.90 20.31 -14.28
CA ALA A 520 -34.64 19.06 -14.16
C ALA A 520 -34.45 18.44 -12.76
N ALA A 521 -33.20 18.39 -12.28
CA ALA A 521 -32.87 17.91 -10.94
C ALA A 521 -33.49 18.78 -9.84
N LEU A 522 -33.47 20.12 -9.98
CA LEU A 522 -34.14 21.04 -9.06
C LEU A 522 -35.66 20.81 -9.04
N LYS A 523 -36.28 20.57 -10.20
CA LYS A 523 -37.71 20.30 -10.29
C LYS A 523 -38.09 18.97 -9.64
N GLU A 524 -37.25 17.94 -9.76
CA GLU A 524 -37.45 16.68 -9.02
C GLU A 524 -37.34 16.89 -7.51
N LEU A 525 -36.37 17.70 -7.07
CA LEU A 525 -36.20 18.05 -5.66
C LEU A 525 -37.41 18.82 -5.12
N ASP A 526 -37.93 19.80 -5.87
CA ASP A 526 -39.11 20.58 -5.52
C ASP A 526 -40.37 19.70 -5.45
N ASN A 527 -40.53 18.74 -6.36
CA ASN A 527 -41.63 17.77 -6.31
C ASN A 527 -41.54 16.88 -5.06
N LEU A 528 -40.33 16.51 -4.66
CA LEU A 528 -40.08 15.69 -3.49
C LEU A 528 -40.33 16.48 -2.19
N LEU A 529 -39.94 17.76 -2.15
CA LEU A 529 -40.27 18.69 -1.07
C LEU A 529 -41.78 18.93 -0.97
N ALA A 530 -42.47 19.16 -2.08
CA ALA A 530 -43.93 19.33 -2.11
C ALA A 530 -44.67 18.07 -1.64
N ALA A 531 -44.16 16.87 -1.96
CA ALA A 531 -44.71 15.61 -1.47
C ALA A 531 -44.49 15.42 0.05
N LEU A 532 -43.38 15.94 0.59
CA LEU A 532 -43.09 15.93 2.02
C LEU A 532 -43.90 17.00 2.80
N GLU A 533 -44.14 18.16 2.20
CA GLU A 533 -44.94 19.25 2.79
C GLU A 533 -46.45 18.99 2.69
N GLY A 534 -46.87 18.14 1.75
CA GLY A 534 -48.26 17.67 1.59
C GLY A 534 -48.65 16.51 2.52
N LEU A 535 -47.77 16.07 3.42
CA LEU A 535 -48.08 15.15 4.52
C LEU A 535 -48.40 15.97 5.80
N ASN A 536 -49.59 16.55 5.85
CA ASN A 536 -50.27 16.96 7.08
C ASN A 536 -51.77 16.72 6.97
#